data_AF-A0A157SXA4-F1
#
_entry.id   AF-A0A157SXA4-F1
#
_cell.length_a   1.000
_cell.length_b   1.000
_cell.length_c   1.000
_cell.angle_alpha   90.00
_cell.angle_beta   90.00
_cell.angle_gamma   90.00
#
_symmetry.space_group_name_H-M   'P 1'
#
loop_
_entity.id
_entity.type
_entity.pdbx_description
1 polymer ?
#
loop_
_entity_poly.entity_id
_entity_poly.type
_entity_poly.pdbx_seq_one_letter_code
_entity_poly.pdbx_strand_id
1 'polypeptide(L)' 'MKAIKVVLTRTYRNEPLATLDGGPFCSVDLTPMQLRSLAAAMEAIAVAAEKRPCTGRDWTRGSMEVQI' A
#
# COMPACT_ATOMS: atom_id res chain seq x y z
N MET A 1 -10.75 13.62 4.05
CA MET A 1 -9.45 12.94 4.27
C MET A 1 -9.15 12.17 3.01
N LYS A 2 -7.93 12.25 2.47
CA LYS A 2 -7.55 11.45 1.29
C LYS A 2 -7.14 10.06 1.80
N ALA A 3 -7.55 9.01 1.10
CA ALA A 3 -7.19 7.65 1.44
C ALA A 3 -6.66 6.92 0.21
N ILE A 4 -5.71 6.02 0.42
CA ILE A 4 -5.18 5.11 -0.60
C ILE A 4 -5.76 3.74 -0.31
N LYS A 5 -6.43 3.15 -1.30
CA LYS A 5 -6.86 1.75 -1.21
C LYS A 5 -5.69 0.89 -1.64
N VAL A 6 -5.36 -0.10 -0.83
CA VAL A 6 -4.20 -0.96 -1.06
C VAL A 6 -4.65 -2.40 -1.14
N VAL A 7 -4.27 -3.08 -2.21
CA VAL A 7 -4.47 -4.51 -2.38
C VAL A 7 -3.14 -5.22 -2.23
N LEU A 8 -3.01 -6.01 -1.17
CA LEU A 8 -1.83 -6.82 -0.88
C LEU A 8 -1.91 -8.14 -1.68
N THR A 9 -0.88 -8.43 -2.45
CA THR A 9 -0.76 -9.54 -3.41
C THR A 9 0.71 -9.98 -3.49
N ARG A 10 1.10 -10.70 -4.56
CA ARG A 10 2.46 -11.17 -4.80
C ARG A 10 2.85 -11.15 -6.27
N THR A 11 4.14 -11.23 -6.56
CA THR A 11 4.69 -11.47 -7.90
C THR A 11 4.55 -12.95 -8.30
N TYR A 12 4.82 -13.27 -9.57
CA TYR A 12 4.87 -14.67 -10.04
C TYR A 12 5.89 -15.53 -9.27
N ARG A 13 6.95 -14.91 -8.72
CA ARG A 13 8.01 -15.55 -7.94
C ARG A 13 7.68 -15.68 -6.44
N ASN A 14 6.42 -15.43 -6.06
CA ASN A 14 5.94 -15.41 -4.66
C ASN A 14 6.56 -14.31 -3.78
N GLU A 15 7.03 -13.21 -4.36
CA GLU A 15 7.50 -12.05 -3.59
C GLU A 15 6.31 -11.15 -3.21
N PRO A 16 6.29 -10.53 -2.02
CA PRO A 16 5.23 -9.61 -1.62
C PRO A 16 5.05 -8.44 -2.60
N LEU A 17 3.81 -8.06 -2.85
CA LEU A 17 3.48 -6.94 -3.74
C LEU A 17 2.27 -6.17 -3.19
N ALA A 18 2.33 -4.85 -3.21
CA ALA A 18 1.19 -3.99 -2.88
C ALA A 18 0.76 -3.22 -4.14
N THR A 19 -0.51 -3.35 -4.52
CA THR A 19 -1.13 -2.53 -5.56
C THR A 19 -1.83 -1.36 -4.89
N LEU A 20 -1.42 -0.14 -5.23
CA LEU A 20 -2.04 1.09 -4.78
C LEU A 20 -3.12 1.49 -5.80
N ASP A 21 -4.35 1.64 -5.34
CA ASP A 21 -5.50 2.08 -6.12
C ASP A 21 -6.15 3.29 -5.45
N GLY A 22 -6.41 4.33 -6.23
CA GLY A 22 -6.79 5.63 -5.71
C GLY A 22 -5.70 6.32 -4.89
N GLY A 23 -5.97 7.56 -4.51
CA GLY A 23 -5.02 8.42 -3.81
C GLY A 23 -4.71 9.71 -4.57
N PRO A 24 -3.77 10.52 -4.07
CA PRO A 24 -3.51 11.86 -4.57
C PRO A 24 -2.68 11.87 -5.86
N PHE A 25 -2.38 10.73 -6.48
CA PHE A 25 -1.29 10.60 -7.46
C PHE A 25 -1.58 11.16 -8.87
N CYS A 26 -2.64 11.94 -9.05
CA CYS A 26 -2.89 12.68 -10.29
C CYS A 26 -2.52 14.16 -10.07
N SER A 27 -1.30 14.55 -10.48
CA SER A 27 -0.78 15.94 -10.44
C SER A 27 -1.17 16.70 -9.17
N VAL A 28 -0.52 16.37 -8.04
CA VAL A 28 -0.85 16.93 -6.72
C VAL A 28 0.27 17.81 -6.19
N ASP A 29 -0.11 18.98 -5.68
CA ASP A 29 0.75 19.83 -4.86
C ASP A 29 0.60 19.42 -3.39
N LEU A 30 1.71 19.03 -2.75
CA LEU A 30 1.77 18.64 -1.34
C LEU A 30 2.77 19.51 -0.59
N THR A 31 2.39 19.92 0.62
CA THR A 31 3.33 20.54 1.56
C THR A 31 4.38 19.54 2.04
N PRO A 32 5.55 19.97 2.53
CA PRO A 32 6.56 19.07 3.09
C PRO A 32 6.03 18.17 4.22
N MET A 33 5.08 18.66 5.03
CA MET A 33 4.43 17.86 6.07
C MET A 33 3.59 16.72 5.48
N GLN A 34 2.80 17.01 4.44
CA GLN A 34 2.01 16.00 3.74
C GLN A 34 2.89 14.99 2.99
N LEU A 35 4.04 15.41 2.45
CA LEU A 35 5.02 14.50 1.87
C LEU A 35 5.58 13.52 2.91
N ARG A 36 5.85 13.98 4.15
CA ARG A 36 6.28 13.08 5.24
C ARG A 36 5.19 12.13 5.68
N SER A 37 3.94 12.60 5.77
CA SER A 37 2.76 11.75 6.04
C SER A 37 2.63 10.65 4.99
N LEU A 38 2.75 11.01 3.70
CA LEU A 38 2.72 10.08 2.59
C LEU A 38 3.87 9.06 2.66
N ALA A 39 5.09 9.49 2.96
CA ALA A 39 6.23 8.58 3.12
C ALA A 39 5.99 7.55 4.24
N ALA A 40 5.48 8.00 5.40
CA ALA A 40 5.14 7.10 6.51
C ALA A 40 4.02 6.11 6.14
N ALA A 41 3.01 6.57 5.40
CA ALA A 41 1.95 5.72 4.87
C ALA A 41 2.49 4.65 3.90
N MET A 42 3.40 5.02 3.00
CA MET A 42 4.06 4.07 2.08
C MET A 42 4.89 3.03 2.82
N GLU A 43 5.63 3.44 3.85
CA GLU A 43 6.42 2.53 4.70
C GLU A 43 5.51 1.50 5.39
N ALA A 44 4.38 1.94 5.96
CA ALA A 44 3.41 1.05 6.60
C ALA A 44 2.84 0.01 5.62
N ILE A 45 2.62 0.40 4.35
CA ILE A 45 2.16 -0.51 3.29
C ILE A 45 3.21 -1.57 2.96
N ALA A 46 4.48 -1.17 2.83
CA ALA A 46 5.57 -2.10 2.55
C ALA A 46 5.69 -3.15 3.66
N VAL A 47 5.71 -2.71 4.92
CA VAL A 47 5.74 -3.59 6.10
C VAL A 47 4.52 -4.54 6.13
N ALA A 48 3.33 -4.04 5.78
CA ALA A 48 2.13 -4.87 5.74
C ALA A 48 2.18 -5.93 4.63
N ALA A 49 2.75 -5.59 3.47
CA ALA A 49 2.96 -6.55 2.38
C ALA A 49 3.95 -7.65 2.80
N GLU A 50 5.09 -7.28 3.39
CA GLU A 50 6.14 -8.21 3.82
C GLU A 50 5.67 -9.18 4.90
N LYS A 51 4.88 -8.71 5.88
CA LYS A 51 4.34 -9.56 6.94
C LYS A 51 3.32 -10.57 6.45
N ARG A 52 2.77 -10.38 5.25
CA ARG A 52 1.70 -11.22 4.74
C ARG A 52 2.25 -12.51 4.13
N PRO A 53 1.79 -13.70 4.59
CA PRO A 53 2.22 -14.96 3.99
C PRO A 53 1.84 -15.05 2.51
N CYS A 54 2.84 -15.26 1.64
CA CYS A 54 2.65 -15.40 0.19
C CYS A 54 2.46 -16.86 -0.24
N THR A 55 1.84 -17.73 0.58
CA THR A 55 1.70 -19.17 0.32
C THR A 55 0.32 -19.72 0.72
N GLY A 56 -0.09 -20.86 0.14
CA GLY A 56 -1.23 -21.64 0.62
C GLY A 56 -2.63 -21.02 0.42
N ARG A 57 -3.55 -21.31 1.36
CA ARG A 57 -4.95 -20.81 1.37
C ARG A 57 -5.07 -19.31 1.71
N ASP A 58 -3.98 -18.69 2.14
CA ASP A 58 -3.89 -17.25 2.43
C ASP A 58 -3.70 -16.38 1.17
N TRP A 59 -3.78 -17.01 -0.02
CA TRP A 59 -3.63 -16.38 -1.34
C TRP A 59 -4.77 -15.41 -1.72
N THR A 60 -5.89 -15.41 -1.00
CA THR A 60 -6.98 -14.47 -1.27
C THR A 60 -6.44 -13.04 -1.17
N ARG A 61 -6.76 -12.16 -2.13
CA ARG A 61 -6.34 -10.75 -2.05
C ARG A 61 -6.80 -10.12 -0.74
N GLY A 62 -5.94 -9.32 -0.13
CA GLY A 62 -6.21 -8.63 1.13
C GLY A 62 -6.26 -7.15 0.83
N SER A 63 -7.19 -6.45 1.44
CA SER A 63 -7.37 -5.01 1.23
C SER A 63 -7.15 -4.26 2.52
N MET A 64 -6.47 -3.12 2.43
CA MET A 64 -6.39 -2.14 3.51
C MET A 64 -6.56 -0.73 2.95
N GLU A 65 -6.99 0.20 3.79
CA GLU A 65 -7.05 1.62 3.47
C GLU A 65 -6.05 2.37 4.34
N VAL A 66 -5.31 3.30 3.72
CA VAL A 66 -4.31 4.11 4.41
C VAL A 66 -4.68 5.57 4.27
N GLN A 67 -4.75 6.25 5.42
CA GLN A 67 -5.06 7.68 5.49
C GLN A 67 -3.78 8.50 5.30
N ILE A 68 -3.89 9.60 4.56
CA ILE A 68 -2.81 10.53 4.23
C ILE A 68 -3.22 11.99 4.38
#